data_AF-A0A1I6KKQ3-F1
#
_entry.id   AF-A0A1I6KKQ3-F1
#
_cell.length_a   1.000
_cell.length_b   1.000
_cell.length_c   1.000
_cell.angle_alpha   90.00
_cell.angle_beta   90.00
_cell.angle_gamma   90.00
#
_symmetry.space_group_name_H-M   'P 1'
#
loop_
_entity.id
_entity.type
_entity.pdbx_description
1 polymer ?
#
loop_
_entity_poly.entity_id
_entity_poly.type
_entity_poly.pdbx_seq_one_letter_code
_entity_poly.pdbx_strand_id
1 'polypeptide(L)' 'MNRRLRASLIAATIAAGGLLLAAVFVRVSLDWSDAQPYRGDETEARYIAFALIAVGIAATSVIVAVLFLVRSLRRPRG' A
#
# COMPACT_ATOMS: atom_id res chain seq x y z
N MET A 1 21.22 -14.58 12.48
CA MET A 1 20.45 -13.32 12.24
C MET A 1 19.47 -13.11 13.38
N ASN A 2 19.49 -11.95 14.04
CA ASN A 2 18.65 -11.67 15.22
C ASN A 2 17.16 -11.72 14.87
N ARG A 3 16.34 -12.36 15.71
CA ARG A 3 14.87 -12.49 15.49
C ARG A 3 14.18 -11.14 15.26
N ARG A 4 14.63 -10.09 15.95
CA ARG A 4 14.16 -8.71 15.76
C ARG A 4 14.49 -8.19 14.36
N LEU A 5 15.71 -8.40 13.87
CA LEU A 5 16.13 -7.99 12.54
C LEU A 5 15.29 -8.69 11.45
N ARG A 6 15.04 -9.99 11.58
CA ARG A 6 14.17 -10.73 10.65
C ARG A 6 12.73 -10.19 10.65
N ALA A 7 12.17 -9.89 11.82
CA ALA A 7 10.82 -9.34 11.93
C ALA A 7 10.72 -7.93 11.31
N SER A 8 11.72 -7.08 11.55
CA SER A 8 11.81 -5.75 10.94
C SER A 8 11.94 -5.82 9.42
N LEU A 9 12.75 -6.74 8.89
CA LEU A 9 12.89 -6.93 7.44
C LEU A 9 11.55 -7.34 6.81
N ILE A 10 10.85 -8.32 7.39
CA ILE A 10 9.54 -8.75 6.88
C ILE A 10 8.53 -7.60 6.92
N ALA A 11 8.46 -6.87 8.05
CA ALA A 11 7.58 -5.71 8.16
C ALA A 11 7.90 -4.63 7.12
N ALA A 12 9.19 -4.35 6.90
CA ALA A 12 9.64 -3.40 5.88
C ALA A 12 9.27 -3.88 4.47
N THR A 13 9.42 -5.16 4.16
CA THR A 13 9.01 -5.73 2.86
C THR A 13 7.50 -5.63 2.65
N ILE A 14 6.69 -5.87 3.68
CA ILE A 14 5.23 -5.72 3.61
C ILE A 14 4.86 -4.27 3.31
N ALA A 15 5.44 -3.31 4.04
CA ALA A 15 5.17 -1.89 3.84
C ALA A 15 5.64 -1.42 2.46
N ALA A 16 6.87 -1.74 2.07
CA ALA A 16 7.43 -1.37 0.77
C ALA A 16 6.65 -2.02 -0.39
N GLY A 17 6.28 -3.31 -0.25
CA GLY A 17 5.48 -4.02 -1.26
C GLY A 17 4.10 -3.40 -1.44
N GLY A 18 3.43 -3.00 -0.36
CA GLY A 18 2.15 -2.31 -0.44
C GLY A 18 2.22 -0.91 -1.03
N LEU A 19 3.27 -0.14 -0.71
CA LEU A 19 3.52 1.16 -1.35
C LEU A 19 3.81 1.03 -2.84
N LEU A 20 4.61 0.03 -3.22
CA LEU A 20 4.90 -0.27 -4.62
C LEU A 20 3.62 -0.69 -5.36
N LEU A 21 2.78 -1.53 -4.74
CA LEU A 21 1.48 -1.91 -5.29
C LEU A 21 0.56 -0.69 -5.49
N ALA A 22 0.49 0.22 -4.51
CA ALA A 22 -0.29 1.45 -4.63
C ALA A 22 0.24 2.33 -5.77
N ALA A 23 1.55 2.46 -5.93
CA ALA A 23 2.16 3.22 -7.03
C ALA A 23 1.87 2.60 -8.40
N VAL A 24 1.98 1.27 -8.52
CA VAL A 24 1.63 0.54 -9.75
C VAL A 24 0.16 0.71 -10.08
N PHE A 25 -0.74 0.61 -9.09
CA PHE A 25 -2.15 0.85 -9.27
C PHE A 25 -2.42 2.26 -9.82
N VAL A 26 -1.88 3.30 -9.17
CA VAL A 26 -2.03 4.69 -9.64
C VAL A 26 -1.54 4.82 -11.08
N ARG A 27 -0.37 4.26 -11.40
CA ARG A 27 0.20 4.36 -12.75
C ARG A 27 -0.73 3.72 -13.80
N VAL A 28 -1.17 2.49 -13.55
CA VAL A 28 -2.06 1.76 -14.48
C VAL A 28 -3.41 2.45 -14.61
N SER A 29 -3.98 2.94 -13.51
CA SER A 29 -5.26 3.65 -13.51
C SER A 29 -5.21 4.97 -14.26
N LEU A 30 -4.11 5.72 -14.12
CA LEU A 30 -3.90 6.96 -14.88
C LEU A 30 -3.68 6.66 -16.37
N ASP A 31 -2.83 5.70 -16.71
CA ASP A 31 -2.61 5.29 -18.12
C ASP A 31 -3.93 4.84 -18.78
N TRP A 32 -4.79 4.13 -18.05
CA TRP A 32 -6.13 3.75 -18.52
C TRP A 32 -7.08 4.94 -18.66
N SER A 33 -7.02 5.90 -17.74
CA SER A 33 -7.88 7.09 -17.78
C SER A 33 -7.48 8.03 -18.92
N ASP A 34 -6.18 8.18 -19.17
CA ASP A 34 -5.64 9.02 -20.25
C ASP A 34 -5.99 8.48 -21.64
N ALA A 35 -6.24 7.17 -21.76
CA ALA A 35 -6.73 6.55 -22.99
C ALA A 35 -8.20 6.89 -23.31
N GLN A 36 -8.94 7.51 -22.37
CA GLN A 36 -10.34 7.86 -22.56
C GLN A 36 -10.53 9.34 -22.86
N PRO A 37 -11.61 9.71 -23.58
CA PRO A 37 -11.97 11.11 -23.77
C PRO A 37 -12.23 11.80 -22.42
N TYR A 38 -11.63 12.97 -22.23
CA TYR A 38 -11.87 13.79 -21.04
C TYR A 38 -13.32 14.28 -21.02
N ARG A 39 -14.05 14.01 -19.92
CA ARG A 39 -15.48 14.35 -19.75
C ARG A 39 -15.74 15.24 -18.53
N GLY A 40 -14.80 16.12 -18.18
CA GLY A 40 -14.96 17.06 -17.07
C GLY A 40 -15.20 16.32 -15.75
N ASP A 41 -16.32 16.61 -15.10
CA ASP A 41 -16.74 16.11 -13.79
C ASP A 41 -16.63 14.58 -13.64
N GLU A 42 -16.96 13.81 -14.69
CA GLU A 42 -16.82 12.35 -14.66
C GLU A 42 -15.37 11.90 -14.49
N THR A 43 -14.43 12.61 -15.13
CA THR A 43 -13.01 12.31 -15.06
C THR A 43 -12.45 12.70 -13.69
N GLU A 44 -12.88 13.84 -13.14
CA GLU A 44 -12.49 14.29 -11.79
C GLU A 44 -12.94 13.30 -10.71
N ALA A 45 -14.18 12.82 -10.78
CA ALA A 45 -14.69 11.82 -9.85
C ALA A 45 -13.87 10.51 -9.88
N ARG A 46 -13.43 10.07 -11.07
CA ARG A 46 -12.57 8.89 -11.22
C ARG A 46 -11.20 9.11 -10.58
N TYR A 47 -10.59 10.28 -10.74
CA TYR A 47 -9.30 10.59 -10.11
C TYR A 47 -9.38 10.58 -8.59
N ILE A 48 -10.45 11.14 -8.02
CA ILE A 48 -10.70 11.06 -6.58
C ILE A 48 -10.84 9.61 -6.14
N ALA A 49 -11.61 8.80 -6.88
CA ALA A 49 -11.77 7.38 -6.56
C ALA A 49 -10.44 6.61 -6.60
N PHE A 50 -9.59 6.84 -7.61
CA PHE A 50 -8.27 6.23 -7.70
C PHE A 50 -7.36 6.67 -6.54
N ALA A 51 -7.38 7.94 -6.17
CA ALA A 51 -6.61 8.44 -5.03
C ALA A 51 -7.04 7.77 -3.73
N LEU A 52 -8.34 7.64 -3.47
CA LEU A 52 -8.87 6.97 -2.28
C LEU A 52 -8.48 5.49 -2.22
N ILE A 53 -8.55 4.79 -3.36
CA ILE A 53 -8.13 3.38 -3.44
C ILE A 53 -6.63 3.25 -3.16
N ALA A 54 -5.80 4.08 -3.78
CA ALA A 54 -4.36 4.07 -3.58
C ALA A 54 -3.96 4.34 -2.12
N VAL A 55 -4.61 5.32 -1.48
CA VAL A 55 -4.44 5.61 -0.05
C VAL A 55 -4.88 4.41 0.80
N GLY A 56 -6.00 3.76 0.45
CA GLY A 56 -6.47 2.56 1.15
C GLY A 56 -5.48 1.39 1.09
N ILE A 57 -4.87 1.14 -0.08
CA ILE A 57 -3.84 0.13 -0.27
C ILE A 57 -2.61 0.46 0.60
N ALA A 58 -2.11 1.70 0.50
CA ALA A 58 -0.94 2.16 1.25
C ALA A 58 -1.18 2.06 2.77
N ALA A 59 -2.29 2.61 3.27
CA ALA A 59 -2.64 2.61 4.69
C ALA A 59 -2.76 1.18 5.23
N THR A 60 -3.48 0.30 4.51
CA THR A 60 -3.65 -1.10 4.93
C THR A 60 -2.32 -1.84 5.00
N SER A 61 -1.44 -1.63 4.03
CA SER A 61 -0.11 -2.26 4.04
C SER A 61 0.75 -1.83 5.23
N VAL A 62 0.71 -0.54 5.59
CA VAL A 62 1.42 0.00 6.75
C VAL A 62 0.83 -0.57 8.04
N ILE A 63 -0.50 -0.59 8.16
CA ILE A 63 -1.20 -1.15 9.33
C ILE A 63 -0.80 -2.63 9.52
N VAL A 64 -0.84 -3.43 8.46
CA VAL A 64 -0.45 -4.85 8.51
C VAL A 64 1.01 -5.02 8.90
N ALA A 65 1.92 -4.21 8.33
CA ALA A 65 3.34 -4.23 8.68
C ALA A 65 3.58 -3.92 10.18
N VAL A 66 2.90 -2.89 10.71
CA VAL A 66 2.98 -2.50 12.12
C VAL A 66 2.40 -3.59 13.02
N LEU A 67 1.22 -4.11 12.70
CA LEU A 67 0.59 -5.18 13.48
C LEU A 67 1.45 -6.44 13.50
N PHE A 68 2.05 -6.81 12.37
CA PHE A 68 2.99 -7.92 12.28
C PHE A 68 4.21 -7.70 13.18
N LEU A 69 4.83 -6.52 13.11
CA LEU A 69 6.01 -6.19 13.89
C LEU A 69 5.71 -6.22 15.39
N VAL A 70 4.64 -5.57 15.83
CA VAL A 70 4.20 -5.55 17.23
C VAL A 70 3.93 -6.97 17.74
N ARG A 71 3.22 -7.81 16.96
CA ARG A 71 2.94 -9.20 17.33
C ARG A 71 4.20 -10.04 17.40
N SER A 72 5.15 -9.83 16.50
CA SER A 72 6.42 -10.58 16.46
C SER A 72 7.32 -10.27 17.66
N LEU A 73 7.33 -9.01 18.10
CA LEU A 73 8.09 -8.54 19.27
C LEU A 73 7.46 -8.96 20.61
N ARG A 74 6.12 -9.09 20.68
CA ARG A 74 5.39 -9.51 21.90
C ARG A 74 5.41 -11.01 22.18
N ARG A 75 5.76 -11.86 21.22
CA ARG A 75 5.78 -13.33 21.41
C ARG A 75 6.88 -13.72 22.43
N PRO A 76 6.53 -14.31 23.60
CA PRO A 76 7.48 -14.65 24.66
C PRO A 76 8.57 -15.62 24.15
N ARG A 77 9.75 -15.56 24.78
CA ARG A 77 10.83 -16.52 24.58
C ARG A 77 10.34 -17.86 25.15
N GLY A 78 9.83 -18.72 24.28
CA GLY A 78 9.83 -20.17 24.52
C GLY A 78 11.24 -20.70 24.33
#